data_AF-A0A0M0LK76-F1
#
_entry.id   AF-A0A0M0LK76-F1
#
_cell.length_a   1.000
_cell.length_b   1.000
_cell.length_c   1.000
_cell.angle_alpha   90.00
_cell.angle_beta   90.00
_cell.angle_gamma   90.00
#
_symmetry.space_group_name_H-M   'P 1'
#
loop_
_entity.id
_entity.type
_entity.pdbx_description
1 polymer ?
#
loop_
_entity_poly.entity_id
_entity_poly.type
_entity_poly.pdbx_seq_one_letter_code
_entity_poly.pdbx_strand_id
1 'polypeptide(L)'
;MYFKLFKIHLAIIIAFLFLLLTGCEIPKKFVEENVENHLENYGIKNYNILSAKNDGERGESKYGYVEIYKPYHINLTLAFNQETNQFIPDESDDVYLQLFKEAYIQQHPEIIKESNQIIEKYHLMDKPSKNYYLDFNIEKDQKKRLIDDLRKKEKIDTNSLLPSLTSDENESLYPLNNESVINFHYKFNIYENKNTIPKASDILNDFKESKVLCEGKYFLNVQVVSYEQNSVTYLDEDYPENNILFVVGKDGEFKDIRTLKRTGWLKYTVVPFP
;
A
#
# COMPACT_ATOMS: atom_id res chain seq x y z
N MET A 1 52.31 -26.89 -6.02
CA MET A 1 51.67 -26.74 -4.70
C MET A 1 50.98 -25.38 -4.52
N TYR A 2 51.61 -24.28 -4.93
CA TYR A 2 51.04 -22.92 -4.87
C TYR A 2 49.68 -22.71 -5.59
N PHE A 3 49.46 -23.35 -6.74
CA PHE A 3 48.20 -23.24 -7.50
C PHE A 3 46.99 -23.87 -6.79
N LYS A 4 47.20 -24.87 -5.92
CA LYS A 4 46.12 -25.50 -5.13
C LYS A 4 45.71 -24.61 -3.94
N LEU A 5 46.69 -23.99 -3.26
CA LEU A 5 46.41 -23.05 -2.18
C LEU A 5 45.68 -21.80 -2.68
N PHE A 6 46.06 -21.25 -3.84
CA PHE A 6 45.40 -20.07 -4.41
C PHE A 6 43.93 -20.31 -4.75
N LYS A 7 43.56 -21.50 -5.26
CA LYS A 7 42.16 -21.88 -5.52
C LYS A 7 41.34 -22.02 -4.24
N ILE A 8 41.93 -22.52 -3.15
CA ILE A 8 41.25 -22.66 -1.86
C ILE A 8 40.97 -21.28 -1.26
N HIS A 9 41.95 -20.38 -1.27
CA HIS A 9 41.75 -19.01 -0.77
C HIS A 9 40.73 -18.22 -1.60
N LEU A 10 40.73 -18.37 -2.93
CA LEU A 10 39.75 -17.73 -3.80
C LEU A 10 38.33 -18.27 -3.55
N ALA A 11 38.18 -19.58 -3.34
CA ALA A 11 36.88 -20.18 -3.00
C ALA A 11 36.34 -19.71 -1.64
N ILE A 12 37.22 -19.53 -0.65
CA ILE A 12 36.84 -18.99 0.67
C ILE A 12 36.39 -17.53 0.54
N ILE A 13 37.12 -16.71 -0.23
CA ILE A 13 36.76 -15.31 -0.46
C ILE A 13 35.43 -15.19 -1.20
N ILE A 14 35.19 -16.03 -2.22
CA ILE A 14 33.91 -16.07 -2.94
C ILE A 14 32.78 -16.52 -2.00
N ALA A 15 32.98 -17.55 -1.19
CA ALA A 15 31.98 -17.99 -0.20
C ALA A 15 31.67 -16.89 0.85
N PHE A 16 32.69 -16.15 1.30
CA PHE A 16 32.54 -15.04 2.22
C PHE A 16 31.83 -13.84 1.56
N LEU A 17 32.10 -13.56 0.29
CA LEU A 17 31.37 -12.56 -0.50
C LEU A 17 29.91 -12.96 -0.73
N PHE A 18 29.62 -14.25 -0.96
CA PHE A 18 28.25 -14.75 -1.08
C PHE A 18 27.48 -14.65 0.25
N LEU A 19 28.15 -14.83 1.40
CA LEU A 19 27.56 -14.63 2.73
C LEU A 19 27.23 -13.16 3.04
N LEU A 20 27.91 -12.20 2.39
CA LEU A 20 27.71 -10.77 2.60
C LEU A 20 26.62 -10.14 1.72
N LEU A 21 26.15 -10.84 0.67
CA LEU A 21 25.28 -10.27 -0.38
C LEU A 21 23.80 -10.66 -0.27
N THR A 22 23.44 -11.53 0.65
CA THR A 22 22.04 -11.83 0.96
C THR A 22 21.73 -11.26 2.34
N GLY A 23 20.70 -10.44 2.51
CA GLY A 23 20.11 -10.23 3.84
C GLY A 23 19.93 -11.61 4.47
N CYS A 24 20.62 -11.87 5.58
CA CYS A 24 20.84 -13.24 6.04
C CYS A 24 19.50 -13.84 6.43
N GLU A 25 19.12 -14.94 5.81
CA GLU A 25 18.01 -15.73 6.31
C GLU A 25 18.32 -16.15 7.75
N ILE A 26 17.40 -15.84 8.66
CA ILE A 26 17.52 -16.21 10.08
C ILE A 26 16.44 -17.24 10.42
N PRO A 27 16.68 -18.12 11.41
CA PRO A 27 15.64 -19.00 11.93
C PRO A 27 14.39 -18.24 12.40
N LYS A 28 13.20 -18.72 12.05
CA LYS A 28 11.90 -18.08 12.38
C LYS A 28 11.71 -17.79 13.87
N LYS A 29 12.27 -18.62 14.75
CA LYS A 29 12.26 -18.43 16.21
C LYS A 29 12.78 -17.06 16.66
N PHE A 30 13.60 -16.38 15.85
CA PHE A 30 14.13 -15.05 16.17
C PHE A 30 13.10 -13.93 16.01
N VAL A 31 11.99 -14.18 15.32
CA VAL A 31 10.89 -13.21 15.14
C VAL A 31 9.54 -13.74 15.65
N GLU A 32 9.48 -14.98 16.13
CA GLU A 32 8.23 -15.66 16.49
C GLU A 32 7.44 -14.93 17.58
N GLU A 33 8.06 -14.69 18.74
CA GLU A 33 7.44 -13.94 19.84
C GLU A 33 7.08 -12.50 19.44
N ASN A 34 7.91 -11.86 18.61
CA ASN A 34 7.66 -10.52 18.09
C ASN A 34 6.40 -10.45 17.21
N VAL A 35 6.28 -11.40 16.29
CA VAL A 35 5.13 -11.53 15.38
C VAL A 35 3.87 -11.85 16.18
N GLU A 36 3.95 -12.82 17.12
CA GLU A 36 2.83 -13.21 17.97
C GLU A 36 2.28 -12.02 18.75
N ASN A 37 3.13 -11.36 19.54
CA ASN A 37 2.74 -10.20 20.33
C ASN A 37 2.17 -9.07 19.47
N HIS A 38 2.71 -8.85 18.26
CA HIS A 38 2.20 -7.82 17.37
C HIS A 38 0.81 -8.16 16.83
N LEU A 39 0.61 -9.38 16.32
CA LEU A 39 -0.64 -9.83 15.71
C LEU A 39 -1.77 -10.03 16.74
N GLU A 40 -1.45 -10.36 17.99
CA GLU A 40 -2.42 -10.42 19.08
C GLU A 40 -3.12 -9.07 19.32
N ASN A 41 -2.44 -7.94 19.09
CA ASN A 41 -3.05 -6.61 19.20
C ASN A 41 -4.20 -6.39 18.20
N TYR A 42 -4.26 -7.20 17.14
CA TYR A 42 -5.32 -7.20 16.13
C TYR A 42 -6.30 -8.38 16.30
N GLY A 43 -6.09 -9.24 17.30
CA GLY A 43 -6.89 -10.45 17.53
C GLY A 43 -6.59 -11.57 16.53
N ILE A 44 -5.46 -11.52 15.82
CA ILE A 44 -5.10 -12.50 14.80
C ILE A 44 -4.37 -13.68 15.43
N LYS A 45 -4.95 -14.87 15.29
CA LYS A 45 -4.39 -16.14 15.79
C LYS A 45 -4.07 -17.16 14.70
N ASN A 46 -4.60 -16.97 13.50
CA ASN A 46 -4.47 -17.92 12.39
C ASN A 46 -3.47 -17.39 11.37
N TYR A 47 -2.19 -17.62 11.63
CA TYR A 47 -1.10 -17.16 10.77
C TYR A 47 0.05 -18.19 10.72
N ASN A 48 0.94 -18.01 9.76
CA ASN A 48 2.18 -18.76 9.62
C ASN A 48 3.33 -17.81 9.28
N ILE A 49 4.46 -17.94 9.98
CA ILE A 49 5.68 -17.22 9.62
C ILE A 49 6.30 -17.99 8.46
N LEU A 50 6.30 -17.41 7.26
CA LEU A 50 6.83 -18.03 6.04
C LEU A 50 8.36 -18.10 6.07
N SER A 51 9.00 -17.00 6.42
CA SER A 51 10.46 -16.87 6.52
C SER A 51 10.83 -15.71 7.44
N ALA A 52 12.10 -15.63 7.81
CA ALA A 52 12.65 -14.51 8.55
C ALA A 52 14.02 -14.12 7.98
N LYS A 53 14.30 -12.82 7.99
CA LYS A 53 15.57 -12.24 7.51
C LYS A 53 16.06 -11.18 8.47
N ASN A 54 17.32 -10.79 8.34
CA ASN A 54 17.82 -9.54 8.91
C ASN A 54 18.71 -8.80 7.90
N ASP A 55 19.02 -7.56 8.24
CA ASP A 55 19.92 -6.70 7.47
C ASP A 55 21.42 -7.04 7.64
N GLY A 56 21.73 -8.23 8.18
CA GLY A 56 23.09 -8.68 8.45
C GLY A 56 23.74 -8.01 9.68
N GLU A 57 25.05 -8.18 9.83
CA GLU A 57 25.81 -7.74 11.03
C GLU A 57 25.79 -6.22 11.27
N ARG A 58 25.58 -5.42 10.23
CA ARG A 58 25.52 -3.95 10.30
C ARG A 58 24.09 -3.39 10.18
N GLY A 59 23.13 -4.30 10.10
CA GLY A 59 21.73 -4.00 9.98
C GLY A 59 21.06 -3.73 11.32
N GLU A 60 20.05 -2.88 11.32
CA GLU A 60 19.30 -2.54 12.53
C GLU A 60 17.99 -3.33 12.65
N SER A 61 17.56 -3.99 11.56
CA SER A 61 16.24 -4.62 11.48
C SER A 61 16.32 -6.14 11.24
N LYS A 62 15.35 -6.83 11.83
CA LYS A 62 14.96 -8.20 11.51
C LYS A 62 13.51 -8.21 11.04
N TYR A 63 13.21 -9.10 10.09
CA TYR A 63 11.94 -9.15 9.39
C TYR A 63 11.29 -10.51 9.55
N GLY A 64 10.00 -10.52 9.87
CA GLY A 64 9.12 -11.67 9.73
C GLY A 64 8.23 -11.52 8.50
N TYR A 65 8.30 -12.48 7.58
CA TYR A 65 7.34 -12.58 6.48
C TYR A 65 6.22 -13.52 6.90
N VAL A 66 5.00 -12.99 7.02
CA VAL A 66 3.89 -13.67 7.69
C VAL A 66 2.71 -13.81 6.75
N GLU A 67 2.13 -15.00 6.69
CA GLU A 67 0.88 -15.28 6.01
C GLU A 67 -0.25 -15.37 7.06
N ILE A 68 -1.27 -14.53 6.95
CA ILE A 68 -2.49 -14.61 7.77
C ILE A 68 -3.54 -15.33 6.94
N TYR A 69 -4.21 -16.34 7.51
CA TYR A 69 -5.27 -17.09 6.82
C TYR A 69 -6.67 -16.56 7.12
N LYS A 70 -6.87 -16.01 8.32
CA LYS A 70 -8.15 -15.48 8.80
C LYS A 70 -7.95 -14.16 9.56
N PRO A 71 -8.88 -13.20 9.45
CA PRO A 71 -10.16 -13.32 8.74
C PRO A 71 -10.06 -13.15 7.21
N TYR A 72 -8.93 -12.66 6.73
CA TYR A 72 -8.64 -12.50 5.30
C TYR A 72 -7.24 -13.05 5.00
N HIS A 73 -7.06 -13.60 3.80
CA HIS A 73 -5.80 -14.20 3.39
C HIS A 73 -4.84 -13.12 2.88
N ILE A 74 -3.82 -12.78 3.67
CA ILE A 74 -2.84 -11.74 3.31
C ILE A 74 -1.42 -12.16 3.67
N ASN A 75 -0.45 -11.57 2.97
CA ASN A 75 0.97 -11.66 3.32
C ASN A 75 1.45 -10.31 3.85
N LEU A 76 2.26 -10.34 4.90
CA LEU A 76 2.79 -9.18 5.60
C LEU A 76 4.30 -9.29 5.74
N THR A 77 4.97 -8.15 5.72
CA THR A 77 6.33 -7.96 6.21
C THR A 77 6.24 -7.20 7.52
N LEU A 78 6.76 -7.78 8.61
CA LEU A 78 6.84 -7.13 9.92
C LEU A 78 8.30 -6.96 10.31
N ALA A 79 8.72 -5.70 10.46
CA ALA A 79 10.07 -5.31 10.84
C ALA A 79 10.15 -5.02 12.34
N PHE A 80 11.24 -5.49 12.94
CA PHE A 80 11.56 -5.26 14.34
C PHE A 80 13.03 -4.87 14.45
N ASN A 81 13.33 -3.96 15.38
CA ASN A 81 14.71 -3.63 15.70
C ASN A 81 15.42 -4.88 16.24
N GLN A 82 16.61 -5.16 15.72
CA GLN A 82 17.38 -6.35 16.02
C GLN A 82 17.88 -6.39 17.47
N GLU A 83 18.17 -5.23 18.07
CA GLU A 83 18.68 -5.13 19.44
C GLU A 83 17.56 -5.04 20.48
N THR A 84 16.57 -4.19 20.22
CA THR A 84 15.51 -3.86 21.19
C THR A 84 14.25 -4.70 21.02
N ASN A 85 14.13 -5.45 19.91
CA ASN A 85 12.92 -6.19 19.52
C ASN A 85 11.68 -5.29 19.34
N GLN A 86 11.84 -3.96 19.24
CA GLN A 86 10.73 -3.03 19.05
C GLN A 86 10.24 -3.07 17.61
N PHE A 87 8.92 -3.01 17.41
CA PHE A 87 8.30 -2.92 16.08
C PHE A 87 8.70 -1.62 15.35
N ILE A 88 8.98 -1.71 14.05
CA ILE A 88 9.38 -0.57 13.20
C ILE A 88 8.25 -0.32 12.19
N PRO A 89 7.36 0.66 12.42
CA PRO A 89 6.21 0.91 11.56
C PRO A 89 6.57 1.24 10.11
N ASP A 90 7.62 2.04 9.91
CA ASP A 90 7.98 2.56 8.57
C ASP A 90 8.58 1.49 7.65
N GLU A 91 9.00 0.35 8.21
CA GLU A 91 9.53 -0.81 7.49
C GLU A 91 8.56 -1.99 7.49
N SER A 92 7.38 -1.83 8.09
CA SER A 92 6.38 -2.88 8.25
C SER A 92 5.13 -2.58 7.46
N ASP A 93 4.45 -3.64 7.02
CA ASP A 93 3.09 -3.54 6.55
C ASP A 93 2.13 -3.21 7.70
N ASP A 94 1.21 -2.31 7.43
CA ASP A 94 0.13 -1.99 8.36
C ASP A 94 -0.93 -3.09 8.37
N VAL A 95 -0.90 -3.94 9.40
CA VAL A 95 -1.77 -5.12 9.54
C VAL A 95 -3.25 -4.79 9.28
N TYR A 96 -3.77 -3.73 9.89
CA TYR A 96 -5.18 -3.39 9.75
C TYR A 96 -5.51 -2.91 8.34
N LEU A 97 -4.67 -2.07 7.73
CA LEU A 97 -4.92 -1.57 6.38
C LEU A 97 -4.82 -2.69 5.33
N GLN A 98 -3.90 -3.65 5.51
CA GLN A 98 -3.81 -4.82 4.62
C GLN A 98 -5.04 -5.74 4.75
N LEU A 99 -5.51 -5.99 5.98
CA LEU A 99 -6.77 -6.73 6.19
C LEU A 99 -7.97 -5.98 5.62
N PHE A 100 -8.02 -4.66 5.80
CA PHE A 100 -9.08 -3.82 5.25
C PHE A 100 -9.11 -3.86 3.73
N LYS A 101 -7.95 -3.74 3.09
CA LYS A 101 -7.79 -3.84 1.64
C LYS A 101 -8.33 -5.16 1.10
N GLU A 102 -7.94 -6.28 1.71
CA GLU A 102 -8.42 -7.58 1.28
C GLU A 102 -9.93 -7.75 1.54
N ALA A 103 -10.44 -7.27 2.68
CA ALA A 103 -11.87 -7.26 2.96
C ALA A 103 -12.66 -6.46 1.91
N TYR A 104 -12.15 -5.30 1.49
CA TYR A 104 -12.75 -4.45 0.47
C TYR A 104 -12.74 -5.14 -0.89
N ILE A 105 -11.61 -5.71 -1.31
CA ILE A 105 -11.51 -6.47 -2.57
C ILE A 105 -12.52 -7.61 -2.62
N GLN A 106 -12.67 -8.37 -1.54
CA GLN A 106 -13.61 -9.50 -1.48
C GLN A 106 -15.07 -9.06 -1.47
N GLN A 107 -15.38 -7.90 -0.88
CA GLN A 107 -16.74 -7.36 -0.77
C GLN A 107 -17.19 -6.58 -2.01
N HIS A 108 -16.24 -6.03 -2.78
CA HIS A 108 -16.48 -5.15 -3.94
C HIS A 108 -15.75 -5.61 -5.21
N PRO A 109 -15.95 -6.87 -5.67
CA PRO A 109 -15.24 -7.40 -6.84
C PRO A 109 -15.52 -6.63 -8.14
N GLU A 110 -16.67 -5.96 -8.25
CA GLU A 110 -17.04 -5.10 -9.36
C GLU A 110 -16.13 -3.88 -9.50
N ILE A 111 -15.66 -3.31 -8.38
CA ILE A 111 -14.72 -2.18 -8.40
C ILE A 111 -13.37 -2.64 -8.95
N ILE A 112 -12.94 -3.85 -8.59
CA ILE A 112 -11.70 -4.43 -9.10
C ILE A 112 -11.78 -4.68 -10.60
N LYS A 113 -12.93 -5.19 -11.07
CA LYS A 113 -13.18 -5.39 -12.49
C LYS A 113 -13.16 -4.06 -13.26
N GLU A 114 -13.84 -3.04 -12.75
CA GLU A 114 -13.87 -1.71 -13.37
C GLU A 114 -12.47 -1.08 -13.43
N SER A 115 -11.72 -1.14 -12.33
CA SER A 115 -10.34 -0.65 -12.28
C SER A 115 -9.43 -1.36 -13.29
N ASN A 116 -9.57 -2.67 -13.49
CA ASN A 116 -8.81 -3.39 -14.52
C ASN A 116 -9.18 -2.91 -15.93
N GLN A 117 -10.46 -2.66 -16.20
CA GLN A 117 -10.91 -2.09 -17.47
C GLN A 117 -10.37 -0.67 -17.69
N ILE A 118 -10.33 0.16 -16.65
CA ILE A 118 -9.70 1.49 -16.67
C ILE A 118 -8.20 1.37 -16.97
N ILE A 119 -7.49 0.44 -16.32
CA ILE A 119 -6.05 0.19 -16.56
C ILE A 119 -5.80 -0.13 -18.03
N GLU A 120 -6.59 -1.05 -18.59
CA GLU A 120 -6.49 -1.43 -20.00
C GLU A 120 -6.83 -0.26 -20.94
N LYS A 121 -7.95 0.43 -20.69
CA LYS A 121 -8.46 1.54 -21.52
C LYS A 121 -7.47 2.68 -21.64
N TYR A 122 -6.81 3.05 -20.54
CA TYR A 122 -5.87 4.17 -20.50
C TYR A 122 -4.41 3.76 -20.62
N HIS A 123 -4.15 2.47 -20.88
CA HIS A 123 -2.79 1.93 -20.99
C HIS A 123 -1.92 2.27 -19.75
N LEU A 124 -2.53 2.18 -18.57
CA LEU A 124 -1.85 2.38 -17.30
C LEU A 124 -0.92 1.18 -17.04
N MET A 125 0.07 1.36 -16.18
CA MET A 125 0.99 0.29 -15.82
C MET A 125 0.21 -0.91 -15.25
N ASP A 126 0.46 -2.10 -15.77
CA ASP A 126 0.13 -3.32 -15.06
C ASP A 126 1.32 -3.70 -14.18
N LYS A 127 1.09 -3.93 -12.89
CA LYS A 127 2.15 -4.29 -11.94
C LYS A 127 1.96 -5.71 -11.45
N PRO A 128 3.06 -6.43 -11.12
CA PRO A 128 2.98 -7.79 -10.62
C PRO A 128 2.25 -7.91 -9.28
N SER A 129 2.12 -6.82 -8.52
CA SER A 129 1.29 -6.79 -7.31
C SER A 129 -0.18 -6.60 -7.69
N LYS A 130 -1.03 -7.56 -7.32
CA LYS A 130 -2.48 -7.48 -7.52
C LYS A 130 -3.03 -6.22 -6.85
N ASN A 131 -3.89 -5.49 -7.55
CA ASN A 131 -4.59 -4.31 -7.01
C ASN A 131 -3.62 -3.26 -6.44
N TYR A 132 -2.47 -3.07 -7.08
CA TYR A 132 -1.44 -2.10 -6.65
C TYR A 132 -1.98 -0.67 -6.58
N TYR A 133 -3.01 -0.37 -7.37
CA TYR A 133 -3.61 0.94 -7.48
C TYR A 133 -4.51 1.25 -6.29
N LEU A 134 -4.88 0.27 -5.46
CA LEU A 134 -5.82 0.46 -4.37
C LEU A 134 -5.06 0.58 -3.04
N ASP A 135 -5.28 1.68 -2.33
CA ASP A 135 -4.70 1.94 -1.02
C ASP A 135 -5.71 2.66 -0.11
N PHE A 136 -5.45 2.71 1.18
CA PHE A 136 -6.39 3.26 2.16
C PHE A 136 -5.62 4.11 3.16
N ASN A 137 -6.13 5.31 3.40
CA ASN A 137 -5.74 6.08 4.57
C ASN A 137 -6.86 5.99 5.60
N ILE A 138 -6.52 5.81 6.87
CA ILE A 138 -7.47 5.84 7.98
C ILE A 138 -6.80 6.62 9.12
N GLU A 139 -7.51 7.63 9.62
CA GLU A 139 -7.06 8.43 10.75
C GLU A 139 -6.79 7.54 11.99
N LYS A 140 -5.77 7.89 12.77
CA LYS A 140 -5.21 7.06 13.84
C LYS A 140 -6.23 6.70 14.93
N ASP A 141 -7.02 7.64 15.41
CA ASP A 141 -8.01 7.39 16.47
C ASP A 141 -9.20 6.58 15.95
N GLN A 142 -9.62 6.81 14.71
CA GLN A 142 -10.57 5.93 14.01
C GLN A 142 -10.02 4.51 13.89
N LYS A 143 -8.78 4.36 13.41
CA LYS A 143 -8.14 3.06 13.25
C LYS A 143 -8.11 2.25 14.55
N LYS A 144 -7.84 2.89 15.70
CA LYS A 144 -7.88 2.21 17.00
C LYS A 144 -9.26 1.60 17.30
N ARG A 145 -10.35 2.34 17.08
CA ARG A 145 -11.72 1.84 17.27
C ARG A 145 -12.02 0.68 16.31
N LEU A 146 -11.55 0.79 15.07
CA LEU A 146 -11.75 -0.24 14.06
C LEU A 146 -10.98 -1.54 14.36
N ILE A 147 -9.78 -1.44 14.94
CA ILE A 147 -9.02 -2.60 15.43
C ILE A 147 -9.78 -3.29 16.58
N ASP A 148 -10.35 -2.54 17.52
CA ASP A 148 -11.16 -3.12 18.59
C ASP A 148 -12.41 -3.83 18.05
N ASP A 149 -13.03 -3.30 17.00
CA ASP A 149 -14.14 -3.93 16.31
C ASP A 149 -13.73 -5.20 15.58
N LEU A 150 -12.60 -5.18 14.87
CA LEU A 150 -12.00 -6.36 14.24
C LEU A 150 -11.77 -7.48 15.26
N ARG A 151 -11.17 -7.15 16.42
CA ARG A 151 -10.91 -8.11 17.50
C ARG A 151 -12.17 -8.78 18.03
N LYS A 152 -13.29 -8.05 18.08
CA LYS A 152 -14.57 -8.55 18.61
C LYS A 152 -15.37 -9.32 17.56
N LYS A 153 -15.36 -8.86 16.32
CA LYS A 153 -16.23 -9.36 15.25
C LYS A 153 -15.55 -10.39 14.35
N GLU A 154 -14.21 -10.44 14.38
CA GLU A 154 -13.36 -11.25 13.49
C GLU A 154 -13.70 -11.05 12.00
N LYS A 155 -14.17 -9.86 11.62
CA LYS A 155 -14.48 -9.47 10.24
C LYS A 155 -14.52 -7.95 10.11
N ILE A 156 -14.30 -7.47 8.90
CA ILE A 156 -14.44 -6.06 8.52
C ILE A 156 -15.65 -5.96 7.60
N ASP A 157 -16.65 -5.18 7.99
CA ASP A 157 -17.80 -4.84 7.14
C ASP A 157 -17.52 -3.48 6.49
N THR A 158 -17.05 -3.51 5.25
CA THR A 158 -16.63 -2.28 4.55
C THR A 158 -17.83 -1.41 4.17
N ASN A 159 -18.97 -2.00 3.83
CA ASN A 159 -20.20 -1.26 3.49
C ASN A 159 -20.69 -0.39 4.66
N SER A 160 -20.65 -0.93 5.87
CA SER A 160 -21.05 -0.18 7.06
C SER A 160 -19.98 0.84 7.49
N LEU A 161 -18.72 0.57 7.18
CA LEU A 161 -17.58 1.33 7.69
C LEU A 161 -17.27 2.55 6.82
N LEU A 162 -17.30 2.43 5.49
CA LEU A 162 -16.93 3.51 4.58
C LEU A 162 -17.74 4.80 4.78
N PRO A 163 -19.07 4.76 5.00
CA PRO A 163 -19.85 5.96 5.31
C PRO A 163 -19.51 6.58 6.67
N SER A 164 -18.93 5.79 7.59
CA SER A 164 -18.55 6.24 8.94
C SER A 164 -17.15 6.82 9.02
N LEU A 165 -16.36 6.72 7.96
CA LEU A 165 -15.02 7.30 7.88
C LEU A 165 -15.12 8.82 7.80
N THR A 166 -14.65 9.51 8.83
CA THR A 166 -14.68 10.96 8.91
C THR A 166 -13.31 11.55 8.60
N SER A 167 -13.29 12.79 8.10
CA SER A 167 -12.10 13.64 8.16
C SER A 167 -12.05 14.34 9.53
N ASP A 168 -10.86 14.64 10.04
CA ASP A 168 -10.71 15.63 11.11
C ASP A 168 -11.28 16.97 10.61
N GLU A 169 -12.19 17.60 11.37
CA GLU A 169 -12.92 18.81 10.96
C GLU A 169 -12.02 20.02 10.77
N ASN A 170 -10.77 19.94 11.22
CA ASN A 170 -9.75 20.91 10.86
C ASN A 170 -9.43 20.72 9.39
N GLU A 171 -10.04 21.54 8.54
CA GLU A 171 -9.70 21.75 7.12
C GLU A 171 -8.18 21.92 6.97
N SER A 172 -7.48 20.80 6.89
CA SER A 172 -6.08 20.77 6.57
C SER A 172 -5.97 21.30 5.16
N LEU A 173 -5.13 22.31 4.98
CA LEU A 173 -4.60 22.72 3.67
C LEU A 173 -3.87 21.58 2.93
N TYR A 174 -3.90 20.34 3.45
CA TYR A 174 -3.31 19.10 2.97
C TYR A 174 -4.27 17.90 3.25
N PRO A 175 -5.29 17.67 2.40
CA PRO A 175 -6.37 16.71 2.65
C PRO A 175 -5.91 15.26 2.85
N LEU A 176 -4.85 14.78 2.18
CA LEU A 176 -4.57 13.33 2.18
C LEU A 176 -3.84 12.78 3.41
N ASN A 177 -3.24 13.62 4.26
CA ASN A 177 -2.46 13.12 5.40
C ASN A 177 -3.32 12.77 6.62
N ASN A 178 -4.51 13.36 6.75
CA ASN A 178 -5.38 13.24 7.93
C ASN A 178 -6.81 12.81 7.59
N GLU A 179 -7.10 12.45 6.34
CA GLU A 179 -8.44 12.05 5.92
C GLU A 179 -8.53 10.56 5.67
N SER A 180 -9.53 9.92 6.27
CA SER A 180 -9.87 8.53 5.96
C SER A 180 -10.46 8.45 4.55
N VAL A 181 -9.72 7.90 3.58
CA VAL A 181 -10.12 7.84 2.16
C VAL A 181 -9.71 6.53 1.49
N ILE A 182 -10.49 6.10 0.50
CA ILE A 182 -10.10 5.05 -0.44
C ILE A 182 -9.31 5.69 -1.58
N ASN A 183 -8.06 5.27 -1.76
CA ASN A 183 -7.16 5.80 -2.77
C ASN A 183 -7.08 4.87 -3.98
N PHE A 184 -7.39 5.42 -5.15
CA PHE A 184 -7.07 4.85 -6.46
C PHE A 184 -5.84 5.57 -7.03
N HIS A 185 -4.68 4.94 -6.93
CA HIS A 185 -3.37 5.45 -7.37
C HIS A 185 -2.90 4.69 -8.61
N TYR A 186 -3.32 5.17 -9.78
CA TYR A 186 -2.87 4.62 -11.06
C TYR A 186 -1.52 5.20 -11.46
N LYS A 187 -0.73 4.42 -12.21
CA LYS A 187 0.56 4.87 -12.75
C LYS A 187 0.57 4.82 -14.26
N PHE A 188 1.06 5.87 -14.90
CA PHE A 188 1.24 5.95 -16.35
C PHE A 188 2.74 6.01 -16.68
N ASN A 189 3.25 5.00 -17.40
CA ASN A 189 4.67 4.91 -17.75
C ASN A 189 4.97 5.59 -19.09
N ILE A 190 5.53 6.79 -19.09
CA ILE A 190 5.86 7.53 -20.32
C ILE A 190 7.03 6.93 -21.11
N TYR A 191 7.84 6.05 -20.51
CA TYR A 191 8.97 5.43 -21.20
C TYR A 191 8.49 4.36 -22.20
N GLU A 192 7.55 3.52 -21.76
CA GLU A 192 7.00 2.43 -22.58
C GLU A 192 5.74 2.87 -23.35
N ASN A 193 5.13 3.99 -22.97
CA ASN A 193 3.84 4.42 -23.48
C ASN A 193 3.93 5.74 -24.25
N LYS A 194 3.51 5.70 -25.53
CA LYS A 194 3.43 6.87 -26.43
C LYS A 194 2.03 7.50 -26.48
N ASN A 195 1.07 6.95 -25.74
CA ASN A 195 -0.29 7.48 -25.67
C ASN A 195 -0.32 8.79 -24.88
N THR A 196 -1.43 9.51 -25.01
CA THR A 196 -1.70 10.69 -24.19
C THR A 196 -1.86 10.29 -22.72
N ILE A 197 -1.23 11.05 -21.83
CA ILE A 197 -1.39 10.88 -20.38
C ILE A 197 -2.88 11.08 -20.04
N PRO A 198 -3.55 10.10 -19.41
CA PRO A 198 -4.95 10.22 -19.06
C PRO A 198 -5.15 11.26 -17.95
N LYS A 199 -6.24 12.02 -18.03
CA LYS A 199 -6.65 12.91 -16.95
C LYS A 199 -7.40 12.13 -15.88
N ALA A 200 -7.23 12.47 -14.61
CA ALA A 200 -8.01 11.83 -13.55
C ALA A 200 -9.52 12.10 -13.72
N SER A 201 -9.91 13.21 -14.36
CA SER A 201 -11.32 13.52 -14.66
C SER A 201 -11.96 12.49 -15.60
N ASP A 202 -11.21 11.96 -16.55
CA ASP A 202 -11.72 10.99 -17.53
C ASP A 202 -11.96 9.64 -16.83
N ILE A 203 -11.02 9.23 -15.97
CA ILE A 203 -11.17 8.04 -15.12
C ILE A 203 -12.33 8.20 -14.13
N LEU A 204 -12.53 9.39 -13.55
CA LEU A 204 -13.67 9.67 -12.68
C LEU A 204 -15.00 9.49 -13.43
N ASN A 205 -15.07 9.89 -14.70
CA ASN A 205 -16.27 9.70 -15.50
C ASN A 205 -16.57 8.22 -15.75
N ASP A 206 -15.55 7.39 -15.96
CA ASP A 206 -15.74 5.94 -16.07
C ASP A 206 -16.31 5.33 -14.78
N PHE A 207 -15.85 5.77 -13.61
CA PHE A 207 -16.45 5.38 -12.33
C PHE A 207 -17.90 5.86 -12.18
N LYS A 208 -18.23 7.07 -12.66
CA LYS A 208 -19.61 7.58 -12.65
C LYS A 208 -20.53 6.76 -13.55
N GLU A 209 -20.05 6.39 -14.74
CA GLU A 209 -20.82 5.62 -15.72
C GLU A 209 -21.07 4.18 -15.26
N SER A 210 -20.05 3.56 -14.66
CA SER A 210 -20.12 2.18 -14.17
C SER A 210 -20.96 2.01 -12.90
N LYS A 211 -21.08 3.06 -12.07
CA LYS A 211 -21.86 3.07 -10.81
C LYS A 211 -21.42 1.99 -9.81
N VAL A 212 -20.16 1.58 -9.86
CA VAL A 212 -19.61 0.53 -8.99
C VAL A 212 -19.20 1.04 -7.61
N LEU A 213 -18.95 2.35 -7.47
CA LEU A 213 -18.50 2.91 -6.19
C LEU A 213 -19.68 3.03 -5.21
N CYS A 214 -19.49 2.49 -4.01
CA CYS A 214 -20.41 2.61 -2.89
C CYS A 214 -20.24 3.94 -2.13
N GLU A 215 -21.14 4.21 -1.19
CA GLU A 215 -21.08 5.42 -0.34
C GLU A 215 -19.73 5.51 0.39
N GLY A 216 -19.06 6.67 0.27
CA GLY A 216 -17.74 6.87 0.88
C GLY A 216 -16.97 8.05 0.28
N LYS A 217 -15.77 8.27 0.82
CA LYS A 217 -14.84 9.31 0.37
C LYS A 217 -13.65 8.69 -0.37
N TYR A 218 -13.37 9.22 -1.55
CA TYR A 218 -12.44 8.63 -2.50
C TYR A 218 -11.43 9.66 -2.98
N PHE A 219 -10.22 9.19 -3.19
CA PHE A 219 -9.15 9.94 -3.82
C PHE A 219 -8.67 9.18 -5.06
N LEU A 220 -8.55 9.88 -6.17
CA LEU A 220 -8.09 9.37 -7.44
C LEU A 220 -6.84 10.12 -7.86
N ASN A 221 -5.75 9.38 -8.08
CA ASN A 221 -4.48 9.89 -8.56
C ASN A 221 -4.01 9.15 -9.82
N VAL A 222 -3.52 9.92 -10.79
CA VAL A 222 -2.72 9.42 -11.92
C VAL A 222 -1.28 9.92 -11.79
N GLN A 223 -0.39 9.04 -11.37
CA GLN A 223 1.03 9.33 -11.26
C GLN A 223 1.76 9.04 -12.56
N VAL A 224 2.42 10.05 -13.11
CA VAL A 224 3.26 9.91 -14.30
C VAL A 224 4.66 9.47 -13.87
N VAL A 225 5.14 8.38 -14.45
CA VAL A 225 6.47 7.82 -14.15
C VAL A 225 7.23 7.54 -15.45
N SER A 226 8.54 7.61 -15.39
CA SER A 226 9.44 7.03 -16.39
C SER A 226 10.08 5.80 -15.78
N TYR A 227 9.59 4.62 -16.14
CA TYR A 227 10.12 3.34 -15.70
C TYR A 227 10.94 2.72 -16.83
N GLU A 228 12.27 2.75 -16.71
CA GLU A 228 13.20 2.08 -17.61
C GLU A 228 13.91 0.99 -16.83
N GLN A 229 13.58 -0.29 -17.13
CA GLN A 229 14.16 -1.59 -16.72
C GLN A 229 14.68 -1.78 -15.27
N ASN A 230 15.33 -0.81 -14.62
CA ASN A 230 15.77 -0.80 -13.22
C ASN A 230 15.79 0.61 -12.56
N SER A 231 15.22 1.63 -13.21
CA SER A 231 15.16 2.99 -12.66
C SER A 231 13.74 3.55 -12.75
N VAL A 232 13.32 4.21 -11.67
CA VAL A 232 12.05 4.95 -11.63
C VAL A 232 12.37 6.41 -11.43
N THR A 233 12.06 7.21 -12.45
CA THR A 233 12.02 8.66 -12.28
C THR A 233 10.57 9.08 -12.17
N TYR A 234 10.22 9.67 -11.04
CA TYR A 234 8.93 10.33 -10.85
C TYR A 234 9.04 11.69 -11.52
N LEU A 235 8.16 11.95 -12.49
CA LEU A 235 8.05 13.28 -13.04
C LEU A 235 7.23 14.12 -12.05
N ASP A 236 7.92 14.95 -11.29
CA ASP A 236 7.34 15.87 -10.30
C ASP A 236 6.58 17.04 -10.97
N GLU A 237 6.42 17.03 -12.29
CA GLU A 237 5.61 18.03 -12.98
C GLU A 237 4.18 17.99 -12.44
N ASP A 238 3.78 19.13 -11.88
CA ASP A 238 2.44 19.41 -11.39
C ASP A 238 1.44 19.22 -12.54
N TYR A 239 0.84 18.04 -12.63
CA TYR A 239 -0.40 17.82 -13.36
C TYR A 239 -1.55 17.95 -12.33
N PRO A 240 -2.01 19.17 -11.99
CA PRO A 240 -3.07 19.36 -10.99
C PRO A 240 -4.35 18.59 -11.36
N GLU A 241 -4.61 18.41 -12.66
CA GLU A 241 -5.73 17.62 -13.19
C GLU A 241 -5.65 16.11 -12.87
N ASN A 242 -4.57 15.64 -12.25
CA ASN A 242 -4.35 14.22 -11.97
C ASN A 242 -4.69 13.81 -10.54
N ASN A 243 -5.18 14.72 -9.68
CA ASN A 243 -5.56 14.40 -8.31
C ASN A 243 -6.97 14.88 -8.04
N ILE A 244 -7.89 13.97 -7.76
CA ILE A 244 -9.28 14.30 -7.49
C ILE A 244 -9.73 13.66 -6.20
N LEU A 245 -10.24 14.48 -5.28
CA LEU A 245 -10.96 14.06 -4.09
C LEU A 245 -12.46 14.21 -4.35
N PHE A 246 -13.26 13.22 -3.99
CA PHE A 246 -14.71 13.26 -4.17
C PHE A 246 -15.43 12.37 -3.15
N VAL A 247 -16.74 12.60 -3.01
CA VAL A 247 -17.63 11.81 -2.17
C VAL A 247 -18.66 11.13 -3.06
N VAL A 248 -18.98 9.87 -2.76
CA VAL A 248 -20.14 9.18 -3.33
C VAL A 248 -21.20 9.08 -2.24
N GLY A 249 -22.40 9.58 -2.53
CA GLY A 249 -23.55 9.53 -1.64
C GLY A 249 -24.25 8.16 -1.67
N LYS A 250 -25.21 7.98 -0.76
CA LYS A 250 -25.99 6.74 -0.61
C LYS A 250 -26.74 6.28 -1.86
N ASP A 251 -27.15 7.20 -2.71
CA ASP A 251 -27.84 6.94 -3.98
C ASP A 251 -26.88 6.75 -5.17
N GLY A 252 -25.56 6.77 -4.91
CA GLY A 252 -24.51 6.70 -5.93
C GLY A 252 -24.18 8.05 -6.57
N GLU A 253 -24.73 9.16 -6.07
CA GLU A 253 -24.42 10.49 -6.59
C GLU A 253 -23.00 10.94 -6.20
N PHE A 254 -22.28 11.54 -7.15
CA PHE A 254 -20.94 12.07 -6.91
C PHE A 254 -21.03 13.53 -6.48
N LYS A 255 -20.41 13.86 -5.35
CA LYS A 255 -20.43 15.16 -4.67
C LYS A 255 -19.04 15.63 -4.28
N ASP A 256 -18.94 16.90 -3.91
CA ASP A 256 -17.74 17.53 -3.34
C ASP A 256 -16.45 17.23 -4.13
N ILE A 257 -16.55 17.23 -5.45
CA ILE A 257 -15.45 16.94 -6.36
C ILE A 257 -14.46 18.10 -6.32
N ARG A 258 -13.22 17.83 -5.88
CA ARG A 258 -12.15 18.81 -5.73
C ARG A 258 -10.91 18.33 -6.47
N THR A 259 -10.35 19.21 -7.30
CA THR A 259 -9.04 19.00 -7.91
C THR A 259 -7.95 19.47 -6.95
N LEU A 260 -6.92 18.66 -6.78
CA LEU A 260 -5.83 18.92 -5.83
C LEU A 260 -4.49 19.13 -6.55
N LYS A 261 -3.74 20.15 -6.13
CA LYS A 261 -2.36 20.36 -6.56
C LYS A 261 -1.39 19.86 -5.50
N ARG A 262 -0.43 19.03 -5.88
CA ARG A 262 0.62 18.58 -4.96
C ARG A 262 1.62 19.73 -4.72
N THR A 263 1.93 20.03 -3.46
CA THR A 263 2.80 21.14 -3.02
C THR A 263 4.01 20.68 -2.21
N GLY A 264 4.29 19.38 -2.21
CA GLY A 264 5.40 18.72 -1.52
C GLY A 264 5.20 17.19 -1.52
N TRP A 265 6.01 16.44 -0.77
CA TRP A 265 6.04 14.97 -0.82
C TRP A 265 4.66 14.31 -0.68
N LEU A 266 3.77 14.83 0.18
CA LEU A 266 2.38 14.38 0.35
C LEU A 266 1.43 15.54 0.70
N LYS A 267 1.77 16.75 0.24
CA LYS A 267 1.00 17.96 0.55
C LYS A 267 0.13 18.32 -0.65
N TYR A 268 -1.14 18.61 -0.43
CA TYR A 268 -2.10 18.91 -1.50
C TYR A 268 -2.86 20.20 -1.22
N THR A 269 -3.00 21.12 -2.17
CA THR A 269 -3.88 22.30 -2.03
C THR A 269 -5.04 22.21 -3.00
N VAL A 270 -6.24 22.61 -2.57
CA VAL A 270 -7.40 22.68 -3.46
C VAL A 270 -7.17 23.73 -4.54
N VAL A 271 -7.41 23.35 -5.79
CA VAL A 271 -7.34 24.25 -6.94
C VAL A 271 -8.76 24.55 -7.41
N PRO A 272 -9.09 25.82 -7.72
CA PRO A 272 -10.33 26.12 -8.42
C PRO A 272 -10.39 25.34 -9.75
N PHE A 273 -11.54 24.77 -10.07
CA PHE A 273 -11.76 24.19 -11.39
C PHE A 273 -11.67 25.32 -12.44
N PRO A 274 -10.88 25.17 -13.52
CA PRO A 274 -10.87 26.13 -14.62
C PRO A 274 -12.21 26.14 -15.38
#